data_AF-A0A3N5F9B1-F1
#
_entry.id   AF-A0A3N5F9B1-F1
#
_cell.length_a   1.000
_cell.length_b   1.000
_cell.length_c   1.000
_cell.angle_alpha   90.00
_cell.angle_beta   90.00
_cell.angle_gamma   90.00
#
_symmetry.space_group_name_H-M   'P 1'
#
loop_
_entity.id
_entity.type
_entity.pdbx_description
1 polymer ?
#
loop_
_entity_poly.entity_id
_entity_poly.type
_entity_poly.pdbx_seq_one_letter_code
_entity_poly.pdbx_strand_id
1 'polypeptide(L)' 'MNAPHSPSPLASVPMAPADPILGVTEAFAADKNPSKVNLGVGVYTGDNGKIPLLECVRRAEELRMRTSPHRGYLPIDG' A
#
# COMPACT_ATOMS: atom_id res chain seq x y z
N MET A 1 -36.83 -21.76 -10.65
CA MET A 1 -36.92 -21.43 -9.21
C MET A 1 -35.53 -21.60 -8.63
N ASN A 2 -34.83 -20.50 -8.33
CA ASN A 2 -33.49 -20.58 -7.74
C ASN A 2 -33.64 -20.81 -6.22
N ALA A 3 -32.97 -21.85 -5.71
CA ALA A 3 -32.93 -22.15 -4.28
C ALA A 3 -32.30 -20.97 -3.50
N PRO A 4 -32.76 -20.69 -2.27
CA PRO A 4 -32.15 -19.65 -1.44
C PRO A 4 -30.70 -20.05 -1.13
N HIS A 5 -29.76 -19.15 -1.42
CA HIS A 5 -28.36 -19.35 -1.07
C HIS A 5 -28.22 -19.23 0.45
N SER A 6 -27.53 -20.18 1.08
CA SER A 6 -27.17 -20.09 2.49
C SER A 6 -26.38 -18.79 2.75
N PRO A 7 -26.63 -18.09 3.87
CA PRO A 7 -25.93 -16.86 4.18
C PRO A 7 -24.42 -17.12 4.32
N SER A 8 -23.63 -16.12 3.92
CA SER A 8 -22.17 -16.17 4.06
C SER A 8 -21.76 -16.46 5.51
N PRO A 9 -20.77 -17.33 5.77
CA PRO A 9 -20.18 -17.51 7.10
C PRO A 9 -19.63 -16.21 7.71
N LEU A 10 -19.41 -15.18 6.90
CA LEU A 10 -18.91 -13.87 7.32
C LEU A 10 -20.04 -12.86 7.60
N ALA A 11 -21.32 -13.23 7.44
CA ALA A 11 -22.44 -12.28 7.53
C ALA A 11 -22.58 -11.63 8.92
N SER A 12 -22.09 -12.28 9.98
CA SER A 12 -22.08 -11.76 11.35
C SER A 12 -20.79 -11.05 11.74
N VAL A 13 -19.79 -11.02 10.87
CA VAL A 13 -18.51 -10.37 11.15
C VAL A 13 -18.70 -8.86 11.03
N PRO A 14 -18.59 -8.09 12.13
CA PRO A 14 -18.71 -6.65 12.06
C PRO A 14 -17.55 -6.05 11.28
N MET A 15 -17.79 -4.94 10.59
CA MET A 15 -16.71 -4.18 9.97
C MET A 15 -15.73 -3.68 11.04
N ALA A 16 -14.44 -3.81 10.76
CA ALA A 16 -13.41 -3.14 11.54
C ALA A 16 -13.60 -1.61 11.47
N PRO A 17 -13.23 -0.87 12.54
CA PRO A 17 -13.24 0.58 12.49
C PRO A 17 -12.36 1.09 11.34
N ALA A 18 -12.79 2.17 10.70
CA ALA A 18 -11.98 2.82 9.68
C ALA A 18 -10.68 3.37 10.29
N ASP A 19 -9.57 3.24 9.56
CA ASP A 19 -8.28 3.79 9.99
C ASP A 19 -8.32 5.33 9.92
N PRO A 20 -8.12 6.05 11.04
CA PRO A 20 -8.12 7.51 11.06
C PRO A 20 -7.13 8.16 10.08
N ILE A 21 -6.03 7.49 9.71
CA ILE A 21 -5.04 8.03 8.76
C ILE A 21 -5.61 8.12 7.33
N LEU A 22 -6.55 7.25 6.98
CA LEU A 22 -7.17 7.24 5.65
C LEU A 22 -8.06 8.46 5.45
N GLY A 23 -8.80 8.88 6.48
CA GLY A 23 -9.66 10.07 6.43
C GLY A 23 -8.90 11.37 6.14
N VAL A 24 -7.66 11.49 6.62
CA VAL A 24 -6.79 12.66 6.33
C VAL A 24 -6.41 12.72 4.86
N THR A 25 -6.10 11.56 4.26
CA THR A 25 -5.73 11.47 2.85
C THR A 25 -6.94 11.75 1.94
N GLU A 26 -8.12 11.26 2.31
CA GLU A 26 -9.38 11.54 1.59
C GLU A 26 -9.75 13.03 1.61
N ALA A 27 -9.66 13.67 2.79
CA ALA A 27 -9.89 15.10 2.92
C ALA A 27 -8.88 15.92 2.10
N PHE A 28 -7.59 15.54 2.14
CA PHE A 28 -6.57 16.16 1.30
C PHE A 28 -6.86 15.97 -0.19
N ALA A 29 -7.29 14.79 -0.63
CA ALA A 29 -7.61 14.51 -2.03
C ALA A 29 -8.82 15.32 -2.53
N ALA A 30 -9.85 15.48 -1.70
CA ALA A 30 -11.07 16.22 -2.02
C ALA A 30 -10.89 17.75 -2.12
N ASP A 31 -9.88 18.30 -1.44
CA ASP A 31 -9.59 19.74 -1.49
C ASP A 31 -9.11 20.18 -2.88
N LYS A 32 -9.72 21.24 -3.44
CA LYS A 32 -9.38 21.80 -4.75
C LYS A 32 -8.31 22.90 -4.69
N ASN A 33 -7.88 23.30 -3.50
CA ASN A 33 -6.85 24.33 -3.34
C ASN A 33 -5.55 23.89 -4.04
N PRO A 34 -5.06 24.65 -5.05
CA PRO A 34 -3.82 24.31 -5.76
C PRO A 34 -2.56 24.43 -4.89
N SER A 35 -2.63 25.10 -3.73
CA SER A 35 -1.53 25.30 -2.79
C SER A 35 -1.64 24.44 -1.52
N LYS A 36 -2.45 23.39 -1.53
CA LYS A 36 -2.58 22.45 -0.40
C LYS A 36 -1.28 21.66 -0.18
N VAL A 37 -0.99 21.34 1.08
CA VAL A 37 0.20 20.57 1.49
C VAL A 37 -0.23 19.33 2.28
N ASN A 38 0.29 18.16 1.91
CA ASN A 38 0.03 16.91 2.64
C ASN A 38 1.20 16.60 3.59
N LEU A 39 0.96 16.71 4.90
CA LEU A 39 1.90 16.32 5.95
C LEU A 39 1.40 15.11 6.78
N GLY A 40 0.29 14.49 6.36
CA GLY A 40 -0.32 13.36 7.08
C GLY A 40 0.31 12.00 6.75
N VAL A 41 0.97 11.89 5.60
CA VAL A 41 1.60 10.64 5.13
C VAL A 41 3.10 10.65 5.48
N GLY A 42 3.51 9.73 6.35
CA GLY A 42 4.91 9.59 6.79
C GLY A 42 5.83 8.92 5.76
N VAL A 43 5.90 9.46 4.55
CA VAL A 43 6.77 8.96 3.47
C VAL A 43 7.76 10.03 3.02
N TYR A 44 9.00 9.63 2.77
CA TYR A 44 9.97 10.52 2.16
C TYR A 44 9.50 10.92 0.76
N THR A 45 9.40 12.22 0.53
CA THR A 45 9.01 12.81 -0.74
C THR A 45 10.18 13.65 -1.25
N GLY A 46 10.55 13.46 -2.53
CA GLY A 46 11.57 14.29 -3.16
C GLY A 46 11.04 15.68 -3.52
N ASP A 47 11.91 16.52 -4.08
CA ASP A 47 11.61 17.93 -4.43
C ASP A 47 10.43 18.09 -5.41
N ASN A 48 10.08 17.04 -6.15
CA ASN A 48 8.95 17.00 -7.07
C ASN A 48 7.63 16.55 -6.42
N GLY A 49 7.61 16.37 -5.10
CA GLY A 49 6.44 15.89 -4.34
C GLY A 49 6.09 14.42 -4.60
N LYS A 50 7.02 13.61 -5.16
CA LYS A 50 6.84 12.16 -5.37
C LYS A 50 7.77 11.34 -4.50
N ILE A 51 7.35 10.11 -4.19
CA ILE A 51 8.20 9.12 -3.53
C ILE A 51 9.28 8.67 -4.53
N PRO A 52 10.58 8.89 -4.24
CA PRO A 52 11.64 8.53 -5.17
C PRO A 52 12.01 7.05 -5.06
N LEU A 53 12.34 6.44 -6.20
CA LEU A 53 13.10 5.19 -6.21
C LEU A 53 14.59 5.52 -6.10
N LEU A 54 15.23 5.07 -5.03
CA LEU A 54 16.66 5.29 -4.84
C LEU A 54 17.46 4.54 -5.92
N GLU A 55 18.49 5.20 -6.45
CA GLU A 55 19.34 4.66 -7.52
C GLU A 55 20.03 3.35 -7.13
N CYS A 56 20.43 3.21 -5.86
CA CYS A 56 21.00 1.96 -5.35
C CYS A 56 19.97 0.81 -5.34
N VAL A 57 18.71 1.09 -5.00
CA VAL A 57 17.62 0.11 -5.00
C VAL A 57 17.31 -0.32 -6.43
N ARG A 58 17.21 0.62 -7.37
CA ARG A 58 17.02 0.32 -8.80
C ARG A 58 18.11 -0.63 -9.33
N ARG A 59 19.38 -0.35 -9.03
CA ARG A 59 20.51 -1.21 -9.43
C ARG A 59 20.41 -2.60 -8.82
N ALA A 60 20.03 -2.69 -7.54
CA ALA A 60 19.87 -3.98 -6.85
C ALA A 60 18.72 -4.80 -7.46
N GLU A 61 17.61 -4.17 -7.83
CA GLU A 61 16.49 -4.82 -8.51
C GLU A 61 16.89 -5.34 -9.89
N GLU A 62 17.57 -4.51 -10.70
CA GLU A 62 18.07 -4.94 -12.00
C GLU A 62 19.05 -6.11 -11.90
N LEU A 63 19.97 -6.06 -10.94
CA LEU A 63 20.90 -7.16 -10.70
C LEU A 63 20.15 -8.43 -10.31
N ARG A 64 19.18 -8.32 -9.39
CA ARG A 64 18.37 -9.46 -8.93
C ARG A 64 17.54 -10.08 -10.05
N MET A 65 17.01 -9.27 -10.96
CA MET A 65 16.30 -9.77 -12.14
C MET A 65 17.25 -10.49 -13.10
N ARG A 66 18.44 -9.95 -13.35
CA ARG A 66 19.46 -10.59 -14.21
C ARG A 66 19.97 -11.90 -13.64
N THR A 67 20.16 -11.99 -12.32
CA THR A 67 20.64 -13.23 -11.67
C THR A 67 19.53 -14.26 -11.49
N SER A 68 18.26 -13.84 -11.49
CA SER A 68 17.08 -14.72 -11.39
C SER A 68 17.25 -15.87 -10.37
N PRO A 69 17.54 -15.54 -9.09
CA PRO A 69 17.80 -16.56 -8.08
C PRO A 69 16.57 -17.45 -7.86
N HIS A 70 16.83 -18.68 -7.43
CA HIS A 70 15.77 -19.62 -7.06
C HIS A 70 14.90 -19.04 -5.92
N ARG A 71 13.59 -19.24 -6.01
CA ARG A 71 12.60 -18.71 -5.04
C ARG A 71 12.23 -19.76 -4.00
N GLY A 72 13.23 -20.50 -3.52
CA GLY A 72 13.05 -21.53 -2.49
C GLY A 72 12.81 -20.90 -1.12
N TYR A 73 12.50 -21.75 -0.14
CA TYR A 73 12.45 -21.32 1.25
C TYR A 73 13.80 -20.74 1.67
N LEU A 74 13.76 -19.55 2.25
CA LEU A 74 14.90 -19.07 3.03
C LEU A 74 15.04 -19.96 4.27
N PRO A 75 16.25 -20.16 4.79
CA PRO A 75 16.44 -20.75 6.11
C PRO A 75 15.56 -20.03 7.13
N ILE A 76 15.13 -20.76 8.16
CA ILE A 76 14.57 -20.15 9.35
C ILE A 76 15.76 -19.48 10.06
N ASP A 77 16.11 -18.26 9.65
CA ASP A 77 17.22 -17.54 10.27
C ASP A 77 16.74 -16.85 11.55
N GLY A 78 17.36 -17.31 12.64
CA GLY A 78 17.80 -16.60 13.83
C GLY A 78 19.25 -17.00 14.09
#